data_AF-A0A3M8UI09-F1
#
_entry.id   AF-A0A3M8UI09-F1
#
_cell.length_a   1.000
_cell.length_b   1.000
_cell.length_c   1.000
_cell.angle_alpha   90.00
_cell.angle_beta   90.00
_cell.angle_gamma   90.00
#
_symmetry.space_group_name_H-M   'P 1'
#
loop_
_entity.id
_entity.type
_entity.pdbx_description
1 polymer ?
#
loop_
_entity_poly.entity_id
_entity_poly.type
_entity_poly.pdbx_seq_one_letter_code
_entity_poly.pdbx_strand_id
1 'polypeptide(L)'
;MTDHQRRLLVTLYVHPAADPHPWRVLERAAGRLYRVILNRADGPGIRPDPVFAEAAARLRAAGAPLLGYVDTAYGRRRVGAVLTDVRRHRRWYGVDGVFLDRTAAHAATLPRSRRLALASRVLGARTVVFNPGTHPDPRYAALADLLVTFEGRWDTYRQAEVPDWTAAHPPGRFCHRVYDMPGGRAGQVGRTARARGAAVHCALPGAGANPWRSAPDELEEAPR
;
A
#
# COMPACT_ATOMS: atom_id res chain seq x y z
N MET A 1 -12.05 -19.09 -1.67
CA MET A 1 -11.91 -18.02 -0.65
C MET A 1 -12.37 -16.71 -1.26
N THR A 2 -13.46 -16.14 -0.75
CA THR A 2 -14.05 -14.89 -1.22
C THR A 2 -13.17 -13.69 -0.83
N ASP A 3 -13.06 -12.70 -1.73
CA ASP A 3 -12.28 -11.45 -1.62
C ASP A 3 -12.51 -10.65 -0.31
N HIS A 4 -13.61 -10.90 0.40
CA HIS A 4 -14.07 -10.15 1.58
C HIS A 4 -13.23 -10.31 2.87
N GLN A 5 -12.26 -11.21 2.91
CA GLN A 5 -11.37 -11.41 4.08
C GLN A 5 -10.02 -10.67 3.98
N ARG A 6 -9.62 -10.24 2.77
CA ARG A 6 -8.32 -9.60 2.55
C ARG A 6 -8.40 -8.09 2.79
N ARG A 7 -7.79 -7.62 3.88
CA ARG A 7 -8.00 -6.23 4.36
C ARG A 7 -6.72 -5.47 4.65
N LEU A 8 -5.57 -6.14 4.62
CA LEU A 8 -4.30 -5.55 5.05
C LEU A 8 -3.42 -5.16 3.87
N LEU A 9 -3.15 -3.86 3.74
CA LEU A 9 -2.19 -3.32 2.77
C LEU A 9 -0.86 -3.08 3.47
N VAL A 10 0.04 -4.05 3.41
CA VAL A 10 1.28 -4.02 4.18
C VAL A 10 2.43 -3.51 3.32
N THR A 11 3.24 -2.62 3.89
CA THR A 11 4.51 -2.21 3.30
C THR A 11 5.63 -2.60 4.25
N LEU A 12 6.69 -3.22 3.74
CA LEU A 12 7.88 -3.53 4.53
C LEU A 12 9.07 -2.72 3.99
N TYR A 13 9.55 -1.78 4.79
CA TYR A 13 10.77 -1.01 4.56
C TYR A 13 11.94 -1.64 5.31
N VAL A 14 12.06 -2.97 5.20
CA VAL A 14 13.16 -3.76 5.74
C VAL A 14 13.59 -4.78 4.71
N HIS A 15 14.90 -4.84 4.44
CA HIS A 15 15.46 -5.78 3.49
C HIS A 15 15.32 -7.23 4.02
N PRO A 16 14.87 -8.21 3.22
CA PRO A 16 14.62 -9.57 3.73
C PRO A 16 15.85 -10.27 4.32
N ALA A 17 17.07 -9.94 3.86
CA ALA A 17 18.31 -10.43 4.48
C ALA A 17 18.65 -9.73 5.81
N ALA A 18 18.18 -8.50 6.04
CA ALA A 18 18.43 -7.78 7.28
C ALA A 18 17.49 -8.25 8.38
N ASP A 19 16.22 -8.48 8.04
CA ASP A 19 15.24 -9.09 8.94
C ASP A 19 14.27 -9.99 8.17
N PRO A 20 14.47 -11.32 8.20
CA PRO A 20 13.60 -12.28 7.53
C PRO A 20 12.25 -12.49 8.24
N HIS A 21 12.15 -12.17 9.53
CA HIS A 21 10.97 -12.49 10.35
C HIS A 21 9.67 -11.88 9.83
N PRO A 22 9.55 -10.55 9.57
CA PRO A 22 8.31 -9.96 9.10
C PRO A 22 7.89 -10.51 7.73
N TRP A 23 8.84 -10.89 6.88
CA TRP A 23 8.53 -11.52 5.59
C TRP A 23 7.86 -12.89 5.77
N ARG A 24 8.37 -13.73 6.68
CA ARG A 24 7.75 -15.04 7.00
C ARG A 24 6.36 -14.89 7.63
N VAL A 25 6.13 -13.83 8.40
CA VAL A 25 4.79 -13.51 8.94
C VAL A 25 3.81 -13.22 7.81
N LEU A 26 4.21 -12.42 6.82
CA LEU A 26 3.38 -12.15 5.65
C LEU A 26 3.12 -13.39 4.79
N GLU A 27 4.12 -14.27 4.62
CA GLU A 27 3.95 -15.54 3.90
C GLU A 27 2.86 -16.40 4.56
N ARG A 28 2.92 -16.59 5.90
CA ARG A 28 1.90 -17.34 6.65
C ARG A 28 0.52 -16.68 6.62
N ALA A 29 0.47 -15.36 6.63
CA ALA A 29 -0.76 -14.59 6.67
C ALA A 29 -1.35 -14.23 5.30
N ALA A 30 -0.84 -14.80 4.19
CA ALA A 30 -1.19 -14.42 2.83
C ALA A 30 -2.72 -14.36 2.54
N GLY A 31 -3.51 -15.21 3.20
CA GLY A 31 -4.98 -15.19 3.09
C GLY A 31 -5.66 -13.92 3.61
N ARG A 32 -5.01 -13.14 4.49
CA ARG A 32 -5.53 -11.91 5.11
C ARG A 32 -5.02 -10.63 4.43
N LEU A 33 -3.99 -10.75 3.61
CA LEU A 33 -3.34 -9.62 2.96
C LEU A 33 -4.19 -9.16 1.78
N TYR A 34 -4.62 -7.90 1.82
CA TYR A 34 -5.12 -7.21 0.62
C TYR A 34 -4.02 -7.25 -0.42
N ARG A 35 -2.86 -6.64 -0.12
CA ARG A 35 -1.65 -6.68 -0.94
C ARG A 35 -0.39 -6.40 -0.10
N VAL A 36 0.77 -6.85 -0.57
CA VAL A 36 2.08 -6.47 -0.03
C VAL A 36 2.79 -5.53 -0.98
N ILE A 37 3.28 -4.40 -0.48
CA ILE A 37 4.02 -3.40 -1.23
C ILE A 37 5.52 -3.68 -1.09
N LEU A 38 6.17 -3.99 -2.21
CA LEU A 38 7.61 -4.16 -2.29
C LEU A 38 8.30 -2.81 -2.53
N ASN A 39 9.14 -2.39 -1.59
CA ASN A 39 9.98 -1.20 -1.71
C ASN A 39 11.43 -1.57 -1.36
N ARG A 40 12.32 -1.58 -2.35
CA ARG A 40 13.75 -1.91 -2.13
C ARG A 40 14.58 -0.67 -1.80
N ALA A 41 14.32 0.44 -2.50
CA ALA A 41 15.02 1.72 -2.31
C ALA A 41 14.21 2.86 -2.93
N ASP A 42 13.10 3.19 -2.30
CA ASP A 42 12.08 4.13 -2.80
C ASP A 42 11.65 3.83 -4.25
N GLY A 43 11.57 2.53 -4.54
CA GLY A 43 11.41 1.98 -5.87
C GLY A 43 12.04 0.59 -6.00
N PRO A 44 12.27 0.12 -7.25
CA PRO A 44 12.76 -1.23 -7.53
C PRO A 44 14.28 -1.38 -7.32
N GLY A 45 15.00 -0.26 -7.13
CA GLY A 45 16.45 -0.20 -7.16
C GLY A 45 17.02 0.07 -8.56
N ILE A 46 18.35 0.12 -8.65
CA ILE A 46 19.08 0.34 -9.91
C ILE A 46 19.35 -0.95 -10.69
N ARG A 47 19.32 -2.11 -10.02
CA ARG A 47 19.49 -3.47 -10.56
C ARG A 47 18.57 -4.43 -9.78
N PRO A 48 18.18 -5.59 -10.35
CA PRO A 48 17.42 -6.58 -9.61
C PRO A 48 18.20 -7.05 -8.38
N ASP A 49 17.49 -7.17 -7.27
CA ASP A 49 18.02 -7.70 -6.03
C ASP A 49 17.53 -9.15 -5.84
N PRO A 50 18.42 -10.15 -5.86
CA PRO A 50 18.04 -11.55 -5.82
C PRO A 50 17.32 -11.93 -4.52
N VAL A 51 17.66 -11.28 -3.38
CA VAL A 51 17.01 -11.57 -2.09
C VAL A 51 15.57 -11.06 -2.09
N PHE A 52 15.33 -9.87 -2.64
CA PHE A 52 13.96 -9.37 -2.85
C PHE A 52 13.18 -10.20 -3.86
N ALA A 53 13.83 -10.67 -4.94
CA ALA A 53 13.18 -11.52 -5.94
C ALA A 53 12.73 -12.85 -5.35
N GLU A 54 13.56 -13.47 -4.51
CA GLU A 54 13.22 -14.71 -3.81
C GLU A 54 12.09 -14.50 -2.79
N ALA A 55 12.16 -13.44 -1.97
CA ALA A 55 11.10 -13.10 -1.04
C ALA A 55 9.76 -12.82 -1.76
N ALA A 56 9.80 -12.11 -2.88
CA ALA A 56 8.62 -11.89 -3.72
C ALA A 56 8.07 -13.21 -4.28
N ALA A 57 8.94 -14.14 -4.69
CA ALA A 57 8.53 -15.45 -5.18
C ALA A 57 7.83 -16.29 -4.09
N ARG A 58 8.37 -16.31 -2.87
CA ARG A 58 7.74 -17.01 -1.74
C ARG A 58 6.38 -16.43 -1.37
N LEU A 59 6.25 -15.10 -1.31
CA LEU A 59 4.96 -14.44 -1.07
C LEU A 59 3.93 -14.79 -2.15
N ARG A 60 4.32 -14.79 -3.43
CA ARG A 60 3.42 -15.21 -4.52
C ARG A 60 3.04 -16.68 -4.41
N ALA A 61 3.99 -17.56 -4.07
CA ALA A 61 3.73 -18.98 -3.87
C ALA A 61 2.75 -19.22 -2.71
N ALA A 62 2.81 -18.40 -1.66
CA ALA A 62 1.84 -18.37 -0.58
C ALA A 62 0.48 -17.73 -0.96
N GLY A 63 0.36 -17.17 -2.17
CA GLY A 63 -0.87 -16.56 -2.68
C GLY A 63 -1.08 -15.09 -2.29
N ALA A 64 -0.06 -14.41 -1.77
CA ALA A 64 -0.12 -12.98 -1.44
C ALA A 64 0.00 -12.12 -2.72
N PRO A 65 -0.97 -11.23 -3.00
CA PRO A 65 -0.86 -10.33 -4.15
C PRO A 65 0.15 -9.21 -3.88
N LEU A 66 0.94 -8.83 -4.89
CA LEU A 66 2.07 -7.90 -4.72
C LEU A 66 1.91 -6.60 -5.51
N LEU A 67 2.37 -5.50 -4.92
CA LEU A 67 2.47 -4.18 -5.54
C LEU A 67 3.93 -3.74 -5.59
N GLY A 68 4.34 -3.08 -6.68
CA GLY A 68 5.60 -2.34 -6.72
C GLY A 68 5.43 -0.91 -6.20
N TYR A 69 6.24 -0.50 -5.22
CA TYR A 69 6.29 0.87 -4.75
C TYR A 69 6.92 1.78 -5.82
N VAL A 70 6.28 2.89 -6.16
CA VAL A 70 6.87 3.91 -7.04
C VAL A 70 6.54 5.29 -6.53
N ASP A 71 7.56 6.02 -6.13
CA ASP A 71 7.41 7.42 -5.74
C ASP A 71 7.12 8.32 -6.94
N THR A 72 6.11 9.18 -6.81
CA THR A 72 5.70 10.17 -7.82
C THR A 72 6.08 11.62 -7.46
N ALA A 73 6.64 11.84 -6.26
CA ALA A 73 7.10 13.12 -5.74
C ALA A 73 6.06 14.25 -5.82
N TYR A 74 4.81 13.95 -5.48
CA TYR A 74 3.65 14.84 -5.56
C TYR A 74 3.42 15.37 -6.98
N GLY A 75 3.59 14.48 -7.97
CA GLY A 75 3.46 14.81 -9.39
C GLY A 75 4.68 15.46 -10.02
N ARG A 76 5.74 15.78 -9.26
CA ARG A 76 6.96 16.41 -9.80
C ARG A 76 7.86 15.45 -10.56
N ARG A 77 7.85 14.16 -10.24
CA ARG A 77 8.70 13.17 -10.91
C ARG A 77 8.24 12.89 -12.33
N ARG A 78 9.14 12.94 -13.31
CA ARG A 78 8.83 12.73 -14.75
C ARG A 78 8.07 11.41 -14.98
N VAL A 79 6.99 11.47 -15.76
CA VAL A 79 6.12 10.30 -16.07
C VAL A 79 6.93 9.12 -16.61
N GLY A 80 7.86 9.36 -17.54
CA GLY A 80 8.70 8.30 -18.09
C GLY A 80 9.57 7.57 -17.04
N ALA A 81 10.04 8.30 -16.02
CA ALA A 81 10.81 7.70 -14.92
C ALA A 81 9.92 6.84 -14.01
N VAL A 82 8.74 7.34 -13.66
CA VAL A 82 7.73 6.57 -12.90
C VAL A 82 7.39 5.27 -13.64
N LEU A 83 7.10 5.34 -14.94
CA LEU A 83 6.75 4.14 -15.73
C LEU A 83 7.93 3.17 -15.93
N THR A 84 9.16 3.66 -15.91
CA THR A 84 10.35 2.80 -15.89
C THR A 84 10.41 1.96 -14.63
N ASP A 85 10.10 2.55 -13.47
CA ASP A 85 10.08 1.80 -12.21
C ASP A 85 8.94 0.79 -12.16
N VAL A 86 7.76 1.14 -12.68
CA VAL A 86 6.63 0.19 -12.83
C VAL A 86 7.06 -1.04 -13.64
N ARG A 87 7.72 -0.83 -14.80
CA ARG A 87 8.24 -1.95 -15.62
C ARG A 87 9.28 -2.77 -14.88
N ARG A 88 10.22 -2.12 -14.19
CA ARG A 88 11.29 -2.79 -13.44
C ARG A 88 10.73 -3.64 -12.32
N HIS A 89 9.79 -3.13 -11.53
CA HIS A 89 9.13 -3.92 -10.49
C HIS A 89 8.48 -5.18 -11.05
N ARG A 90 7.72 -5.07 -12.14
CA ARG A 90 7.08 -6.21 -12.78
C ARG A 90 8.11 -7.22 -13.32
N ARG A 91 9.14 -6.74 -14.02
CA ARG A 91 10.18 -7.59 -14.62
C ARG A 91 11.05 -8.30 -13.58
N TRP A 92 11.42 -7.61 -12.50
CA TRP A 92 12.41 -8.10 -11.54
C TRP A 92 11.78 -8.87 -10.38
N TYR A 93 10.58 -8.45 -9.94
CA TYR A 93 9.96 -8.99 -8.73
C TYR A 93 8.59 -9.61 -9.00
N GLY A 94 8.16 -9.72 -10.26
CA GLY A 94 6.93 -10.41 -10.64
C GLY A 94 5.66 -9.82 -10.02
N VAL A 95 5.66 -8.52 -9.68
CA VAL A 95 4.48 -7.86 -9.13
C VAL A 95 3.42 -7.64 -10.21
N ASP A 96 2.15 -7.63 -9.81
CA ASP A 96 1.02 -7.52 -10.72
C ASP A 96 0.16 -6.26 -10.49
N GLY A 97 0.62 -5.36 -9.63
CA GLY A 97 0.04 -4.03 -9.46
C GLY A 97 1.10 -3.01 -9.04
N VAL A 98 0.67 -1.77 -8.90
CA VAL A 98 1.52 -0.64 -8.54
C VAL A 98 0.92 0.12 -7.35
N PHE A 99 1.81 0.52 -6.44
CA PHE A 99 1.54 1.49 -5.39
C PHE A 99 2.27 2.78 -5.74
N LEU A 100 1.54 3.78 -6.26
CA LEU A 100 2.10 5.09 -6.52
C LEU A 100 2.07 5.90 -5.23
N ASP A 101 3.25 6.20 -4.71
CA ASP A 101 3.40 6.94 -3.46
C ASP A 101 3.59 8.44 -3.69
N ARG A 102 3.30 9.20 -2.62
CA ARG A 102 3.32 10.66 -2.61
C ARG A 102 2.57 11.23 -3.80
N THR A 103 1.37 10.74 -4.08
CA THR A 103 0.56 11.25 -5.19
C THR A 103 -0.01 12.61 -4.85
N ALA A 104 -0.08 13.51 -5.83
CA ALA A 104 -0.77 14.78 -5.64
C ALA A 104 -2.27 14.55 -5.39
N ALA A 105 -2.89 15.44 -4.61
CA ALA A 105 -4.27 15.29 -4.13
C ALA A 105 -5.26 16.29 -4.74
N HIS A 106 -4.81 17.24 -5.57
CA HIS A 106 -5.63 18.37 -6.02
C HIS A 106 -6.13 18.24 -7.47
N ALA A 107 -7.20 18.96 -7.81
CA ALA A 107 -7.85 18.95 -9.12
C ALA A 107 -6.87 19.13 -10.29
N ALA A 108 -5.93 20.07 -10.18
CA ALA A 108 -5.02 20.43 -11.27
C ALA A 108 -4.10 19.27 -11.72
N THR A 109 -3.87 18.25 -10.88
CA THR A 109 -3.05 17.08 -11.22
C THR A 109 -3.83 15.90 -11.80
N LEU A 110 -5.17 15.97 -11.85
CA LEU A 110 -6.02 14.89 -12.36
C LEU A 110 -5.60 14.35 -13.75
N PRO A 111 -5.32 15.19 -14.77
CA PRO A 111 -4.92 14.68 -16.08
C PRO A 111 -3.63 13.84 -16.02
N ARG A 112 -2.67 14.28 -15.21
CA ARG A 112 -1.41 13.56 -14.99
C ARG A 112 -1.64 12.23 -14.26
N SER A 113 -2.41 12.26 -13.18
CA SER A 113 -2.74 11.07 -12.39
C SER A 113 -3.48 10.03 -13.23
N ARG A 114 -4.45 10.47 -14.06
CA ARG A 114 -5.14 9.61 -15.02
C ARG A 114 -4.17 8.96 -16.01
N ARG A 115 -3.25 9.75 -16.59
CA ARG A 115 -2.22 9.22 -17.50
C ARG A 115 -1.35 8.16 -16.84
N LEU A 116 -0.93 8.38 -15.59
CA LEU A 116 -0.11 7.41 -14.84
C LEU A 116 -0.88 6.11 -14.54
N ALA A 117 -2.15 6.20 -14.15
CA ALA A 117 -2.98 5.02 -13.92
C ALA A 117 -3.16 4.20 -15.20
N LEU A 118 -3.57 4.85 -16.30
CA LEU A 118 -3.77 4.19 -17.59
C LEU A 118 -2.48 3.57 -18.12
N ALA A 119 -1.37 4.30 -18.11
CA ALA A 119 -0.09 3.78 -18.57
C ALA A 119 0.41 2.63 -17.69
N SER A 120 0.21 2.68 -16.37
CA SER A 120 0.54 1.54 -15.49
C SER A 120 -0.28 0.29 -15.85
N ARG A 121 -1.58 0.45 -16.14
CA ARG A 121 -2.44 -0.65 -16.59
C ARG A 121 -1.97 -1.25 -17.93
N VAL A 122 -1.61 -0.41 -18.90
CA VAL A 122 -1.02 -0.84 -20.19
C VAL A 122 0.28 -1.64 -19.97
N LEU A 123 1.07 -1.30 -18.95
CA LEU A 123 2.29 -2.03 -18.59
C LEU A 123 2.03 -3.35 -17.83
N GLY A 124 0.77 -3.68 -17.58
CA GLY A 124 0.33 -4.93 -16.97
C GLY A 124 -0.03 -4.83 -15.48
N ALA A 125 -0.15 -3.63 -14.91
CA ALA A 125 -0.65 -3.46 -13.55
C ALA A 125 -2.17 -3.73 -13.52
N ARG A 126 -2.58 -4.80 -12.82
CA ARG A 126 -3.98 -5.17 -12.57
C ARG A 126 -4.63 -4.33 -11.48
N THR A 127 -3.82 -3.77 -10.59
CA THR A 127 -4.26 -2.88 -9.52
C THR A 127 -3.35 -1.67 -9.46
N VAL A 128 -3.96 -0.50 -9.38
CA VAL A 128 -3.32 0.80 -9.20
C VAL A 128 -3.80 1.37 -7.88
N VAL A 129 -2.88 1.55 -6.94
CA VAL A 129 -3.12 2.23 -5.67
C VAL A 129 -2.47 3.61 -5.73
N PHE A 130 -3.20 4.64 -5.34
CA PHE A 130 -2.64 5.97 -5.12
C PHE A 130 -2.55 6.25 -3.64
N ASN A 131 -1.39 6.75 -3.21
CA ASN A 131 -1.19 7.23 -1.85
C ASN A 131 -0.95 8.73 -1.80
N PRO A 132 -2.02 9.53 -1.66
CA PRO A 132 -1.91 10.93 -1.27
C PRO A 132 -1.70 11.11 0.24
N GLY A 133 -2.04 10.10 1.06
CA GLY A 133 -2.00 10.17 2.53
C GLY A 133 -3.10 11.02 3.16
N THR A 134 -3.99 11.57 2.36
CA THR A 134 -5.11 12.45 2.74
C THR A 134 -6.24 12.30 1.72
N HIS A 135 -7.44 12.81 2.03
CA HIS A 135 -8.54 12.81 1.07
C HIS A 135 -8.21 13.73 -0.13
N PRO A 136 -8.14 13.19 -1.36
CA PRO A 136 -7.92 14.01 -2.56
C PRO A 136 -9.22 14.62 -3.08
N ASP A 137 -9.12 15.40 -4.16
CA ASP A 137 -10.26 15.76 -5.00
C ASP A 137 -11.08 14.49 -5.34
N PRO A 138 -12.41 14.49 -5.16
CA PRO A 138 -13.24 13.28 -5.29
C PRO A 138 -13.06 12.54 -6.62
N ARG A 139 -12.71 13.24 -7.70
CA ARG A 139 -12.52 12.65 -9.03
C ARG A 139 -11.34 11.66 -9.08
N TYR A 140 -10.44 11.66 -8.10
CA TYR A 140 -9.39 10.65 -7.97
C TYR A 140 -9.95 9.24 -7.75
N ALA A 141 -11.13 9.09 -7.14
CA ALA A 141 -11.75 7.79 -6.86
C ALA A 141 -12.11 7.00 -8.12
N ALA A 142 -12.17 7.67 -9.29
CA ALA A 142 -12.37 7.04 -10.59
C ALA A 142 -11.07 6.60 -11.28
N LEU A 143 -9.90 7.01 -10.78
CA LEU A 143 -8.62 6.78 -11.46
C LEU A 143 -7.89 5.53 -10.96
N ALA A 144 -8.02 5.23 -9.68
CA ALA A 144 -7.33 4.16 -8.97
C ALA A 144 -8.32 3.11 -8.44
N ASP A 145 -7.80 1.91 -8.19
CA ASP A 145 -8.57 0.81 -7.59
C ASP A 145 -8.66 0.98 -6.06
N LEU A 146 -7.68 1.65 -5.47
CA LEU A 146 -7.62 1.98 -4.04
C LEU A 146 -6.96 3.35 -3.84
N LEU A 147 -7.52 4.16 -2.94
CA LEU A 147 -6.94 5.42 -2.46
C LEU A 147 -6.53 5.27 -1.00
N VAL A 148 -5.29 5.59 -0.66
CA VAL A 148 -4.88 5.78 0.74
C VAL A 148 -5.30 7.18 1.17
N THR A 149 -6.46 7.27 1.82
CA THR A 149 -7.09 8.54 2.22
C THR A 149 -6.66 9.04 3.60
N PHE A 150 -5.91 8.22 4.33
CA PHE A 150 -5.26 8.63 5.56
C PHE A 150 -3.90 7.94 5.68
N GLU A 151 -2.85 8.71 5.93
CA GLU A 151 -1.56 8.21 6.39
C GLU A 151 -1.02 9.10 7.52
N GLY A 152 -0.88 8.55 8.74
CA GLY A 152 -0.44 9.37 9.87
C GLY A 152 -0.37 8.63 11.21
N ARG A 153 0.00 9.39 12.25
CA ARG A 153 0.10 8.91 13.63
C ARG A 153 -1.27 8.56 14.21
N TRP A 154 -1.30 7.64 15.17
CA TRP A 154 -2.51 7.26 15.91
C TRP A 154 -3.30 8.45 16.46
N ASP A 155 -2.63 9.40 17.12
CA ASP A 155 -3.30 10.52 17.76
C ASP A 155 -3.99 11.45 16.75
N THR A 156 -3.34 11.70 15.61
CA THR A 156 -3.96 12.42 14.49
C THR A 156 -5.12 11.61 13.90
N TYR A 157 -4.94 10.30 13.75
CA TYR A 157 -5.99 9.43 13.22
C TYR A 157 -7.24 9.48 14.07
N ARG A 158 -7.14 9.53 15.39
CA ARG A 158 -8.31 9.60 16.28
C ARG A 158 -9.19 10.83 16.02
N GLN A 159 -8.59 11.92 15.54
CA GLN A 159 -9.27 13.19 15.28
C GLN A 159 -9.60 13.39 13.80
N ALA A 160 -9.19 12.46 12.92
CA ALA A 160 -9.42 12.59 11.48
C ALA A 160 -10.90 12.57 11.12
N GLU A 161 -11.29 13.53 10.29
CA GLU A 161 -12.61 13.63 9.68
C GLU A 161 -12.66 12.93 8.33
N VAL A 162 -13.87 12.54 7.91
CA VAL A 162 -14.12 11.86 6.65
C VAL A 162 -15.07 12.73 5.83
N PRO A 163 -14.66 13.23 4.66
CA PRO A 163 -15.54 14.01 3.79
C PRO A 163 -16.72 13.21 3.26
N ASP A 164 -17.90 13.82 3.17
CA ASP A 164 -19.16 13.17 2.78
C ASP A 164 -19.10 12.44 1.42
N TRP A 165 -18.30 12.95 0.48
CA TRP A 165 -18.20 12.36 -0.86
C TRP A 165 -17.73 10.90 -0.83
N THR A 166 -16.98 10.48 0.19
CA THR A 166 -16.52 9.08 0.27
C THR A 166 -17.67 8.10 0.50
N ALA A 167 -18.78 8.56 1.10
CA ALA A 167 -19.97 7.73 1.31
C ALA A 167 -20.63 7.29 -0.01
N ALA A 168 -20.38 8.00 -1.10
CA ALA A 168 -20.85 7.63 -2.44
C ALA A 168 -20.05 6.49 -3.09
N HIS A 169 -19.03 5.95 -2.41
CA HIS A 169 -18.16 4.90 -2.95
C HIS A 169 -18.09 3.68 -2.03
N PRO A 170 -17.88 2.47 -2.59
CA PRO A 170 -17.70 1.27 -1.78
C PRO A 170 -16.48 1.40 -0.84
N PRO A 171 -16.57 0.93 0.42
CA PRO A 171 -15.45 1.01 1.36
C PRO A 171 -14.15 0.33 0.90
N GLY A 172 -14.26 -0.65 0.00
CA GLY A 172 -13.13 -1.31 -0.66
C GLY A 172 -12.25 -0.39 -1.50
N ARG A 173 -12.68 0.86 -1.77
CA ARG A 173 -11.89 1.86 -2.50
C ARG A 173 -10.98 2.70 -1.62
N PHE A 174 -11.04 2.54 -0.30
CA PHE A 174 -10.31 3.39 0.63
C PHE A 174 -9.42 2.59 1.58
N CYS A 175 -8.26 3.18 1.88
CA CYS A 175 -7.27 2.61 2.77
C CYS A 175 -6.79 3.63 3.80
N HIS A 176 -6.72 3.21 5.08
CA HIS A 176 -6.11 3.98 6.15
C HIS A 176 -4.82 3.32 6.64
N ARG A 177 -3.73 4.09 6.63
CA ARG A 177 -2.40 3.67 7.10
C ARG A 177 -2.07 4.41 8.37
N VAL A 178 -1.99 3.69 9.49
CA VAL A 178 -1.81 4.29 10.82
C VAL A 178 -0.55 3.73 11.46
N TYR A 179 0.29 4.61 11.98
CA TYR A 179 1.51 4.24 12.67
C TYR A 179 1.61 4.93 14.03
N ASP A 180 2.67 4.65 14.79
CA ASP A 180 2.84 5.14 16.17
C ASP A 180 1.65 4.73 17.06
N MET A 181 1.26 3.46 16.92
CA MET A 181 0.15 2.87 17.66
C MET A 181 0.65 2.30 18.99
N PRO A 182 -0.07 2.54 20.10
CA PRO A 182 0.12 1.73 21.31
C PRO A 182 -0.14 0.25 21.01
N GLY A 183 0.68 -0.63 21.58
CA GLY A 183 0.56 -2.09 21.40
C GLY A 183 -0.85 -2.62 21.70
N GLY A 184 -1.26 -3.67 20.99
CA GLY A 184 -2.58 -4.30 21.16
C GLY A 184 -3.76 -3.50 20.58
N ARG A 185 -3.53 -2.39 19.88
CA ARG A 185 -4.59 -1.55 19.28
C ARG A 185 -4.79 -1.73 17.78
N ALA A 186 -4.08 -2.65 17.13
CA ALA A 186 -4.24 -2.89 15.69
C ALA A 186 -5.70 -3.18 15.30
N GLY A 187 -6.40 -4.01 16.08
CA GLY A 187 -7.83 -4.28 15.87
C GLY A 187 -8.73 -3.04 16.00
N GLN A 188 -8.33 -2.03 16.76
CA GLN A 188 -9.06 -0.76 16.86
C GLN A 188 -8.95 0.03 15.55
N VAL A 189 -7.78 0.07 14.90
CA VAL A 189 -7.61 0.74 13.60
C VAL A 189 -8.54 0.14 12.55
N GLY A 190 -8.63 -1.19 12.48
CA GLY A 190 -9.52 -1.87 11.54
C GLY A 190 -11.01 -1.57 11.78
N ARG A 191 -11.45 -1.46 13.04
CA ARG A 191 -12.83 -1.03 13.37
C ARG A 191 -13.07 0.43 13.02
N THR A 192 -12.16 1.32 13.40
CA THR A 192 -12.26 2.75 13.11
C THR A 192 -12.23 3.02 11.61
N ALA A 193 -11.40 2.30 10.85
CA ALA A 193 -11.35 2.43 9.39
C ALA A 193 -12.71 2.08 8.77
N ARG A 194 -13.32 0.97 9.19
CA ARG A 194 -14.66 0.58 8.70
C ARG A 194 -15.74 1.59 9.06
N ALA A 195 -15.73 2.09 10.30
CA ALA A 195 -16.67 3.14 10.73
C ALA A 195 -16.51 4.44 9.91
N ARG A 196 -15.31 4.66 9.35
CA ARG A 196 -14.96 5.77 8.47
C ARG A 196 -15.06 5.44 6.97
N GLY A 197 -15.70 4.33 6.60
CA GLY A 197 -15.91 3.96 5.21
C GLY A 197 -14.66 3.42 4.50
N ALA A 198 -13.62 2.97 5.20
CA ALA A 198 -12.46 2.30 4.61
C ALA A 198 -12.39 0.81 5.00
N ALA A 199 -12.32 -0.08 4.01
CA ALA A 199 -12.23 -1.53 4.25
C ALA A 199 -10.78 -2.01 4.37
N VAL A 200 -9.84 -1.33 3.72
CA VAL A 200 -8.42 -1.68 3.71
C VAL A 200 -7.68 -0.84 4.76
N HIS A 201 -6.73 -1.43 5.46
CA HIS A 201 -5.95 -0.69 6.45
C HIS A 201 -4.58 -1.32 6.68
N CYS A 202 -3.73 -0.60 7.40
CA CYS A 202 -2.52 -1.11 8.01
C CYS A 202 -2.28 -0.35 9.30
N ALA A 203 -1.93 -1.06 10.36
CA ALA A 203 -1.63 -0.50 11.67
C ALA A 203 -0.27 -1.03 12.14
N LEU A 204 0.66 -0.12 12.47
CA LEU A 204 1.98 -0.49 12.97
C LEU A 204 2.31 0.22 14.28
N PRO A 205 3.00 -0.44 15.23
CA PRO A 205 3.50 0.21 16.43
C PRO A 205 4.71 1.11 16.16
N GLY A 206 5.36 0.94 15.00
CA GLY A 206 6.56 1.69 14.63
C GLY A 206 6.34 3.21 14.63
N ALA A 207 7.29 3.93 15.23
CA ALA A 207 7.37 5.38 15.25
C ALA A 207 8.66 5.88 14.56
N GLY A 208 8.76 7.20 14.37
CA GLY A 208 9.94 7.88 13.81
C GLY A 208 10.01 7.87 12.28
N ALA A 209 11.20 8.01 11.72
CA ALA A 209 11.42 8.22 10.28
C ALA A 209 11.07 7.00 9.41
N ASN A 210 11.09 5.78 9.98
CA ASN A 210 10.69 4.55 9.29
C ASN A 210 9.75 3.71 10.16
N PRO A 211 8.44 4.01 10.15
CA PRO A 211 7.45 3.26 10.91
C PRO A 211 7.11 1.90 10.27
N TRP A 212 7.50 1.67 9.01
CA TRP A 212 7.08 0.51 8.19
C TRP A 212 8.06 -0.67 8.22
N ARG A 213 8.79 -0.85 9.33
CA ARG A 213 9.87 -1.86 9.43
C ARG A 213 9.46 -3.22 9.97
N SER A 214 8.26 -3.35 10.53
CA SER A 214 7.76 -4.58 11.16
C SER A 214 6.49 -5.07 10.47
N ALA A 215 6.17 -6.35 10.67
CA ALA A 215 4.85 -6.85 10.32
C ALA A 215 3.78 -6.22 11.25
N PRO A 216 2.53 -6.06 10.79
CA PRO A 216 1.43 -5.70 11.67
C PRO A 216 1.25 -6.70 12.81
N ASP A 217 1.13 -6.22 14.05
CA ASP A 217 0.95 -7.04 15.26
C ASP A 217 -0.23 -8.02 15.10
N GLU A 218 -1.30 -7.59 14.42
CA GLU A 218 -2.48 -8.43 14.15
C GLU A 218 -2.19 -9.66 13.28
N LEU A 219 -1.04 -9.72 12.61
CA LEU A 219 -0.56 -10.89 11.87
C LEU A 219 0.36 -11.80 12.69
N GLU A 220 0.99 -11.27 13.74
CA GLU A 220 1.83 -12.04 14.66
C GLU A 220 0.98 -12.89 15.61
N GLU A 221 -0.19 -12.39 16.00
CA GLU A 221 -1.13 -13.05 16.92
C GLU A 221 -1.97 -14.18 16.28
N ALA A 222 -1.83 -14.45 14.98
CA ALA A 222 -2.58 -15.50 14.31
C ALA A 222 -2.09 -16.90 14.73
N PRO A 223 -2.96 -17.81 15.22
CA PRO A 223 -2.56 -19.19 15.51
C PRO A 223 -2.03 -19.88 14.25
N ARG A 224 -1.09 -20.81 14.45
CA ARG A 224 -0.57 -21.69 13.39
C ARG A 224 -1.66 -22.59 12.82
#